data_AF-A0AAD1ETZ8-F1
#
_entry.id   AF-A0AAD1ETZ8-F1
#
_cell.length_a   1.000
_cell.length_b   1.000
_cell.length_c   1.000
_cell.angle_alpha   90.00
_cell.angle_beta   90.00
_cell.angle_gamma   90.00
#
_symmetry.space_group_name_H-M   'P 1'
#
loop_
_entity.id
_entity.type
_entity.pdbx_description
1 polymer ?
#
loop_
_entity_poly.entity_id
_entity_poly.type
_entity_poly.pdbx_seq_one_letter_code
_entity_poly.pdbx_strand_id
1 'polypeptide(L)'
;MTQLTLALAQIDIAFGQPEQNYQTVADAVAEAARKKADVVVLPEMWNTGYDLEHLETLADPDGLRTQTFLSDLARHYHLTIVGGSVATAENDHFFNRSLTLDAQGHLLASYAKAHLFRLMNEEKFITAGSKADHFTLAVPASVAICYDLRFPEWFRRMASDGTQLFFLPAEWPTPRLPQFAALLTTRAIENQAFVVAVNRVGQDPGNDFGGQSQVIDPFGKRLLQLDDQPQVGVVTIDLDQIAAARQQIPVFTDRRLELY
;
A
#
# COMPACT_ATOMS: atom_id res chain seq x y z
N MET A 1 -1.94 -15.79 20.08
CA MET A 1 -2.25 -15.87 18.65
C MET A 1 -3.15 -14.71 18.28
N THR A 2 -2.51 -13.59 18.01
CA THR A 2 -3.20 -12.42 17.46
C THR A 2 -3.24 -12.59 15.95
N GLN A 3 -4.42 -12.95 15.42
CA GLN A 3 -4.63 -13.13 13.98
C GLN A 3 -5.19 -11.86 13.35
N LEU A 4 -4.88 -11.64 12.07
CA LEU A 4 -5.43 -10.54 11.28
C LEU A 4 -5.75 -11.04 9.86
N THR A 5 -6.98 -10.83 9.39
CA THR A 5 -7.44 -11.23 8.07
C THR A 5 -7.34 -10.05 7.10
N LEU A 6 -6.54 -10.23 6.05
CA LEU A 6 -6.20 -9.20 5.08
C LEU A 6 -6.88 -9.50 3.74
N ALA A 7 -7.49 -8.49 3.13
CA ALA A 7 -7.95 -8.50 1.76
C ALA A 7 -7.05 -7.63 0.87
N LEU A 8 -6.60 -8.19 -0.25
CA LEU A 8 -5.78 -7.51 -1.25
C LEU A 8 -6.66 -7.25 -2.47
N ALA A 9 -7.06 -5.99 -2.67
CA ALA A 9 -7.90 -5.58 -3.79
C ALA A 9 -7.05 -5.33 -5.04
N GLN A 10 -6.69 -6.40 -5.75
CA GLN A 10 -6.02 -6.29 -7.04
C GLN A 10 -7.07 -5.95 -8.10
N ILE A 11 -7.14 -4.68 -8.47
CA ILE A 11 -8.14 -4.15 -9.41
C ILE A 11 -7.46 -3.62 -10.67
N ASP A 12 -8.23 -3.54 -11.76
CA ASP A 12 -7.86 -2.74 -12.91
C ASP A 12 -8.30 -1.29 -12.68
N ILE A 13 -7.39 -0.34 -12.90
CA ILE A 13 -7.64 1.09 -12.71
C ILE A 13 -7.91 1.72 -14.09
N ALA A 14 -9.10 2.27 -14.25
CA ALA A 14 -9.45 3.02 -15.45
C ALA A 14 -8.66 4.33 -15.52
N PHE A 15 -7.74 4.42 -16.48
CA PHE A 15 -6.88 5.59 -16.69
C PHE A 15 -7.71 6.87 -16.89
N GLY A 16 -7.46 7.88 -16.06
CA GLY A 16 -8.13 9.19 -16.14
C GLY A 16 -9.64 9.17 -15.85
N GLN A 17 -10.18 8.11 -15.24
CA GLN A 17 -11.63 7.96 -15.03
C GLN A 17 -12.01 7.80 -13.55
N PRO A 18 -11.98 8.89 -12.74
CA PRO A 18 -12.31 8.85 -11.32
C PRO A 18 -13.64 8.18 -11.00
N GLU A 19 -14.75 8.57 -11.64
CA GLU A 19 -16.07 8.00 -11.30
C GLU A 19 -16.11 6.48 -11.44
N GLN A 20 -15.48 5.92 -12.47
CA GLN A 20 -15.37 4.48 -12.66
C GLN A 20 -14.53 3.84 -11.56
N ASN A 21 -13.38 4.43 -11.24
CA ASN A 21 -12.46 3.90 -10.24
C ASN A 21 -13.06 3.90 -8.83
N TYR A 22 -13.79 4.96 -8.45
CA TYR A 22 -14.52 5.01 -7.18
C TYR A 22 -15.54 3.87 -7.10
N GLN A 23 -16.27 3.57 -8.18
CA GLN A 23 -17.20 2.43 -8.21
C GLN A 23 -16.45 1.10 -8.08
N THR A 24 -15.35 0.90 -8.80
CA THR A 24 -14.52 -0.31 -8.72
C THR A 24 -13.98 -0.53 -7.30
N VAL A 25 -13.54 0.53 -6.62
CA VAL A 25 -13.10 0.44 -5.22
C VAL A 25 -14.26 0.08 -4.29
N ALA A 26 -15.45 0.68 -4.47
CA ALA A 26 -16.61 0.34 -3.66
C ALA A 26 -16.96 -1.15 -3.77
N ASP A 27 -16.95 -1.69 -4.98
CA ASP A 27 -17.22 -3.11 -5.24
C ASP A 27 -16.15 -4.02 -4.61
N ALA A 28 -14.86 -3.65 -4.72
CA ALA A 28 -13.76 -4.41 -4.12
C ALA A 28 -13.80 -4.41 -2.58
N VAL A 29 -14.14 -3.28 -1.96
CA VAL A 29 -14.31 -3.18 -0.50
C VAL A 29 -15.52 -3.99 -0.04
N ALA A 30 -16.63 -3.95 -0.77
CA ALA A 30 -17.80 -4.79 -0.51
C ALA A 30 -17.46 -6.29 -0.59
N GLU A 31 -16.65 -6.69 -1.58
CA GLU A 31 -16.17 -8.06 -1.70
C GLU A 31 -15.26 -8.47 -0.52
N ALA A 32 -14.34 -7.60 -0.10
CA ALA A 32 -13.49 -7.84 1.07
C ALA A 32 -14.34 -8.05 2.34
N ALA A 33 -15.38 -7.24 2.54
CA ALA A 33 -16.32 -7.37 3.65
C ALA A 33 -17.07 -8.70 3.61
N ARG A 34 -17.56 -9.11 2.43
CA ARG A 34 -18.23 -10.41 2.22
C ARG A 34 -17.30 -11.59 2.55
N LYS A 35 -16.00 -11.43 2.31
CA LYS A 35 -14.95 -12.41 2.67
C LYS A 35 -14.47 -12.28 4.12
N LYS A 36 -15.10 -11.42 4.94
CA LYS A 36 -14.82 -11.21 6.37
C LYS A 36 -13.39 -10.77 6.65
N ALA A 37 -12.84 -9.89 5.81
CA ALA A 37 -11.54 -9.29 6.08
C ALA A 37 -11.64 -8.23 7.19
N ASP A 38 -10.61 -8.17 8.03
CA ASP A 38 -10.45 -7.11 9.05
C ASP A 38 -9.87 -5.84 8.42
N VAL A 39 -9.03 -6.00 7.40
CA VAL A 39 -8.34 -4.94 6.68
C VAL A 39 -8.44 -5.20 5.17
N VAL A 40 -8.81 -4.20 4.38
CA VAL A 40 -8.65 -4.20 2.93
C VAL A 40 -7.56 -3.22 2.50
N VAL A 41 -6.76 -3.61 1.53
CA VAL A 41 -5.67 -2.81 0.97
C VAL A 41 -5.94 -2.57 -0.51
N LEU A 42 -5.94 -1.30 -0.92
CA LEU A 42 -6.14 -0.86 -2.31
C LEU A 42 -4.79 -0.64 -3.03
N PRO A 43 -4.74 -0.60 -4.38
CA PRO A 43 -3.51 -0.33 -5.13
C PRO A 43 -3.13 1.17 -5.12
N GLU A 44 -1.99 1.50 -5.71
CA GLU A 44 -1.54 2.89 -5.84
C GLU A 44 -2.38 3.67 -6.86
N MET A 45 -2.47 5.00 -6.67
CA MET A 45 -3.05 5.99 -7.60
C MET A 45 -4.42 5.63 -8.19
N TRP A 46 -5.23 4.87 -7.46
CA TRP A 46 -6.41 4.24 -8.01
C TRP A 46 -7.48 5.22 -8.48
N ASN A 47 -7.53 6.46 -7.98
CA ASN A 47 -8.55 7.43 -8.40
C ASN A 47 -8.35 7.88 -9.86
N THR A 48 -7.10 8.06 -10.31
CA THR A 48 -6.79 8.64 -11.62
C THR A 48 -5.94 7.74 -12.50
N GLY A 49 -5.34 6.70 -11.94
CA GLY A 49 -4.14 6.09 -12.50
C GLY A 49 -3.02 7.12 -12.63
N TYR A 50 -2.10 6.87 -13.55
CA TYR A 50 -0.98 7.75 -13.88
C TYR A 50 -1.31 8.79 -14.97
N ASP A 51 -2.54 9.29 -15.01
CA ASP A 51 -2.91 10.42 -15.88
C ASP A 51 -2.38 11.76 -15.33
N LEU A 52 -1.05 11.85 -15.25
CA LEU A 52 -0.32 12.92 -14.56
C LEU A 52 -0.47 14.28 -15.26
N GLU A 53 -0.71 14.28 -16.57
CA GLU A 53 -0.83 15.51 -17.38
C GLU A 53 -2.14 16.25 -17.12
N HIS A 54 -3.15 15.58 -16.56
CA HIS A 54 -4.49 16.14 -16.31
C HIS A 54 -4.81 16.29 -14.81
N LEU A 55 -3.81 16.25 -13.93
CA LEU A 55 -4.04 16.35 -12.48
C LEU A 55 -4.71 17.65 -12.04
N GLU A 56 -4.56 18.74 -12.78
CA GLU A 56 -5.27 20.00 -12.52
C GLU A 56 -6.80 19.83 -12.47
N THR A 57 -7.35 18.88 -13.25
CA THR A 57 -8.79 18.61 -13.28
C THR A 57 -9.16 17.31 -12.56
N LEU A 58 -8.23 16.36 -12.45
CA LEU A 58 -8.49 15.01 -11.95
C LEU A 58 -8.12 14.78 -10.47
N ALA A 59 -7.11 15.49 -9.95
CA ALA A 59 -6.65 15.28 -8.58
C ALA A 59 -7.72 15.69 -7.56
N ASP A 60 -7.82 14.95 -6.46
CA ASP A 60 -8.80 15.22 -5.41
C ASP A 60 -8.36 16.42 -4.54
N PRO A 61 -9.10 17.54 -4.53
CA PRO A 61 -8.75 18.71 -3.73
C PRO A 61 -8.69 18.35 -2.24
N ASP A 62 -7.53 18.58 -1.63
CA ASP A 62 -7.21 18.25 -0.24
C ASP A 62 -7.46 16.77 0.14
N GLY A 63 -7.66 15.88 -0.84
CA GLY A 63 -8.04 14.48 -0.61
C GLY A 63 -9.41 14.28 0.04
N LEU A 64 -10.28 15.30 0.07
CA LEU A 64 -11.51 15.30 0.85
C LEU A 64 -12.56 14.33 0.32
N ARG A 65 -12.70 14.22 -1.00
CA ARG A 65 -13.66 13.27 -1.61
C ARG A 65 -13.26 11.85 -1.27
N THR A 66 -11.98 11.53 -1.44
CA THR A 66 -11.39 10.21 -1.17
C THR A 66 -11.54 9.88 0.31
N GLN A 67 -11.17 10.79 1.20
CA GLN A 67 -11.27 10.56 2.65
C GLN A 67 -12.73 10.29 3.06
N THR A 68 -13.68 11.10 2.59
CA THR A 68 -15.11 10.93 2.88
C THR A 68 -15.61 9.58 2.37
N PHE A 69 -15.30 9.25 1.12
CA PHE A 69 -15.69 7.99 0.48
C PHE A 69 -15.15 6.77 1.23
N LEU A 70 -13.85 6.74 1.54
CA LEU A 70 -13.24 5.62 2.26
C LEU A 70 -13.75 5.54 3.71
N SER A 71 -13.98 6.67 4.37
CA SER A 71 -14.59 6.72 5.71
C SER A 71 -15.99 6.10 5.71
N ASP A 72 -16.81 6.43 4.72
CA ASP A 72 -18.17 5.90 4.60
C ASP A 72 -18.17 4.38 4.37
N LEU A 73 -17.30 3.90 3.48
CA LEU A 73 -17.14 2.46 3.25
C LEU A 73 -16.63 1.72 4.49
N ALA A 74 -15.62 2.27 5.17
CA ALA A 74 -15.03 1.65 6.37
C ALA A 74 -16.07 1.51 7.49
N ARG A 75 -16.89 2.55 7.72
CA ARG A 75 -18.00 2.51 8.67
C ARG A 75 -19.10 1.53 8.27
N HIS A 76 -19.48 1.53 7.00
CA HIS A 76 -20.56 0.70 6.50
C HIS A 76 -20.23 -0.79 6.59
N TYR A 77 -18.99 -1.16 6.25
CA TYR A 77 -18.55 -2.56 6.23
C TYR A 77 -17.80 -3.01 7.49
N HIS A 78 -17.56 -2.10 8.45
CA HIS A 78 -16.87 -2.35 9.71
C HIS A 78 -15.49 -3.00 9.54
N LEU A 79 -14.71 -2.48 8.59
CA LEU A 79 -13.35 -2.95 8.30
C LEU A 79 -12.39 -1.76 8.16
N THR A 80 -11.11 -1.98 8.44
CA THR A 80 -10.06 -0.98 8.20
C THR A 80 -9.73 -0.92 6.72
N ILE A 81 -9.56 0.28 6.18
CA ILE A 81 -9.14 0.48 4.79
C ILE A 81 -7.75 1.11 4.76
N VAL A 82 -6.74 0.36 4.29
CA VAL A 82 -5.50 0.96 3.80
C VAL A 82 -5.78 1.41 2.37
N GLY A 83 -6.08 2.71 2.22
CA GLY A 83 -6.69 3.30 1.03
C GLY A 83 -5.81 3.37 -0.20
N GLY A 84 -4.80 2.51 -0.28
CA GLY A 84 -3.86 2.49 -1.39
C GLY A 84 -3.16 3.83 -1.50
N SER A 85 -3.22 4.46 -2.66
CA SER A 85 -3.00 5.90 -2.75
C SER A 85 -3.83 6.55 -3.86
N VAL A 86 -3.90 7.88 -3.82
CA VAL A 86 -4.65 8.72 -4.76
C VAL A 86 -3.85 9.97 -5.12
N ALA A 87 -4.13 10.53 -6.29
CA ALA A 87 -3.74 11.88 -6.63
C ALA A 87 -4.54 12.89 -5.80
N THR A 88 -3.84 13.74 -5.05
CA THR A 88 -4.42 14.82 -4.24
C THR A 88 -3.82 16.17 -4.65
N ALA A 89 -4.59 17.25 -4.52
CA ALA A 89 -4.13 18.61 -4.81
C ALA A 89 -4.20 19.49 -3.55
N GLU A 90 -3.08 20.12 -3.18
CA GLU A 90 -2.94 21.01 -2.02
C GLU A 90 -2.01 22.17 -2.35
N ASN A 91 -2.47 23.41 -2.16
CA ASN A 91 -1.65 24.63 -2.37
C ASN A 91 -0.91 24.62 -3.73
N ASP A 92 -1.61 24.35 -4.83
CA ASP A 92 -1.06 24.25 -6.19
C ASP A 92 -0.02 23.13 -6.41
N HIS A 93 0.08 22.18 -5.47
CA HIS A 93 0.93 21.00 -5.57
C HIS A 93 0.10 19.72 -5.62
N PHE A 94 0.53 18.75 -6.43
CA PHE A 94 -0.07 17.41 -6.44
C PHE A 94 0.74 16.41 -5.63
N PHE A 95 0.08 15.47 -4.96
CA PHE A 95 0.72 14.42 -4.18
C PHE A 95 0.12 13.05 -4.51
N ASN A 96 0.97 12.02 -4.55
CA ASN A 96 0.55 10.62 -4.49
C ASN A 96 0.42 10.24 -3.00
N ARG A 97 -0.83 10.17 -2.51
CA ARG A 97 -1.13 10.13 -1.08
C ARG A 97 -1.96 8.92 -0.69
N SER A 98 -1.47 8.17 0.28
CA SER A 98 -2.20 7.11 0.97
C SER A 98 -3.00 7.68 2.12
N LEU A 99 -4.24 7.24 2.27
CA LEU A 99 -5.11 7.53 3.40
C LEU A 99 -5.54 6.21 4.04
N THR A 100 -5.29 6.04 5.34
CA THR A 100 -5.71 4.85 6.10
C THR A 100 -6.84 5.20 7.04
N LEU A 101 -7.94 4.47 6.95
CA LEU A 101 -9.17 4.69 7.71
C LEU A 101 -9.43 3.49 8.63
N ASP A 102 -9.75 3.73 9.90
CA ASP A 102 -10.19 2.67 10.80
C ASP A 102 -11.61 2.18 10.48
N ALA A 103 -12.04 1.10 11.13
CA ALA A 103 -13.39 0.54 10.97
C ALA A 103 -14.53 1.45 11.49
N GLN A 104 -14.20 2.59 12.10
CA GLN A 104 -15.12 3.64 12.51
C GLN A 104 -15.09 4.85 11.55
N GLY A 105 -14.29 4.80 10.49
CA GLY A 105 -14.14 5.84 9.47
C GLY A 105 -13.20 6.97 9.88
N HIS A 106 -12.47 6.87 10.99
CA HIS A 106 -11.49 7.89 11.35
C HIS A 106 -10.20 7.73 10.55
N LEU A 107 -9.61 8.85 10.15
CA LEU A 107 -8.30 8.88 9.51
C LEU A 107 -7.21 8.52 10.54
N LEU A 108 -6.60 7.34 10.36
CA LEU A 108 -5.48 6.86 11.17
C LEU A 108 -4.14 7.41 10.68
N ALA A 109 -3.98 7.52 9.36
CA ALA A 109 -2.71 7.91 8.73
C ALA A 109 -2.96 8.56 7.36
N SER A 110 -2.08 9.49 7.00
CA SER A 110 -1.98 10.17 5.72
C SER A 110 -0.51 10.28 5.30
N TYR A 111 -0.11 9.46 4.32
CA TYR A 111 1.26 9.34 3.85
C TYR A 111 1.39 9.78 2.38
N ALA A 112 2.24 10.76 2.11
CA ALA A 112 2.61 11.13 0.74
C ALA A 112 3.89 10.41 0.30
N LYS A 113 3.91 9.86 -0.91
CA LYS A 113 5.04 9.10 -1.49
C LYS A 113 6.34 9.89 -1.39
N ALA A 114 7.32 9.34 -0.67
CA ALA A 114 8.60 10.01 -0.44
C ALA A 114 9.51 9.96 -1.69
N HIS A 115 9.52 8.83 -2.41
CA HIS A 115 10.40 8.64 -3.55
C HIS A 115 9.63 8.65 -4.87
N LEU A 116 9.86 9.69 -5.68
CA LEU A 116 9.20 9.85 -6.97
C LEU A 116 9.87 9.04 -8.09
N PHE A 117 9.08 8.37 -8.91
CA PHE A 117 9.57 7.52 -9.98
C PHE A 117 9.84 8.30 -11.27
N ARG A 118 11.10 8.65 -11.49
CA ARG A 118 11.52 9.50 -12.63
C ARG A 118 11.27 8.93 -14.02
N LEU A 119 11.23 7.60 -14.17
CA LEU A 119 10.94 6.98 -15.47
C LEU A 119 9.48 7.19 -15.92
N MET A 120 8.59 7.57 -14.99
CA MET A 120 7.22 7.96 -15.29
C MET A 120 7.00 9.47 -15.15
N ASN A 121 8.09 10.26 -15.11
CA ASN A 121 8.07 11.72 -14.98
C ASN A 121 7.35 12.23 -13.72
N GLU A 122 7.21 11.42 -12.66
CA GLU A 122 6.50 11.83 -11.45
C GLU A 122 7.05 13.14 -10.89
N GLU A 123 8.37 13.38 -10.96
CA GLU A 123 9.01 14.59 -10.45
C GLU A 123 8.59 15.88 -11.17
N LYS A 124 7.92 15.77 -12.32
CA LYS A 124 7.41 16.93 -13.07
C LYS A 124 6.00 17.35 -12.64
N PHE A 125 5.25 16.44 -12.00
CA PHE A 125 3.84 16.63 -11.69
C PHE A 125 3.54 16.47 -10.20
N ILE A 126 4.19 15.51 -9.54
CA ILE A 126 3.98 15.14 -8.15
C ILE A 126 5.06 15.76 -7.26
N THR A 127 4.65 16.21 -6.09
CA THR A 127 5.52 16.69 -5.02
C THR A 127 5.82 15.55 -4.05
N ALA A 128 7.10 15.39 -3.71
CA ALA A 128 7.54 14.35 -2.79
C ALA A 128 7.04 14.60 -1.36
N GLY A 129 6.62 13.53 -0.69
CA GLY A 129 6.36 13.54 0.75
C GLY A 129 7.65 13.74 1.57
N SER A 130 7.49 14.24 2.79
CA SER A 130 8.61 14.63 3.67
C SER A 130 8.66 13.90 5.01
N LYS A 131 7.71 13.01 5.29
CA LYS A 131 7.60 12.28 6.55
C LYS A 131 7.11 10.86 6.32
N ALA A 132 7.63 9.92 7.12
CA ALA A 132 7.00 8.63 7.28
C ALA A 132 5.70 8.81 8.07
N ASP A 133 4.78 7.85 7.91
CA ASP A 133 3.60 7.78 8.75
C ASP A 133 3.51 6.42 9.45
N HIS A 134 2.95 6.45 10.66
CA HIS A 134 2.87 5.31 11.55
C HIS A 134 1.48 5.28 12.19
N PHE A 135 0.84 4.12 12.10
CA PHE A 135 -0.43 3.86 12.75
C PHE A 135 -0.41 2.47 13.38
N THR A 136 -1.40 2.19 14.21
CA THR A 136 -1.47 0.91 14.93
C THR A 136 -2.76 0.20 14.55
N LEU A 137 -2.64 -1.04 14.10
CA LEU A 137 -3.75 -1.98 14.00
C LEU A 137 -3.68 -2.91 15.20
N ALA A 138 -3.57 -4.23 14.99
CA ALA A 138 -3.16 -5.16 16.04
C ALA A 138 -1.66 -5.03 16.39
N VAL A 139 -0.86 -4.50 15.47
CA VAL A 139 0.58 -4.20 15.63
C VAL A 139 0.91 -2.85 14.94
N PRO A 140 2.04 -2.21 15.27
CA PRO A 140 2.48 -1.00 14.57
C PRO A 140 2.69 -1.25 13.07
N ALA A 141 2.15 -0.37 12.25
CA ALA A 141 2.13 -0.48 10.81
C ALA A 141 2.53 0.83 10.12
N SER A 142 3.01 0.71 8.88
CA SER A 142 3.32 1.84 8.01
C SER A 142 2.97 1.54 6.56
N VAL A 143 2.77 2.60 5.78
CA VAL A 143 2.62 2.52 4.32
C VAL A 143 3.92 3.00 3.66
N ALA A 144 4.31 2.31 2.60
CA ALA A 144 5.24 2.78 1.59
C ALA A 144 4.58 2.61 0.22
N ILE A 145 4.83 3.51 -0.74
CA ILE A 145 4.12 3.49 -2.01
C ILE A 145 5.09 3.12 -3.13
N CYS A 146 4.80 2.00 -3.81
CA CYS A 146 5.43 1.55 -5.05
C CYS A 146 6.96 1.73 -5.09
N TYR A 147 7.46 2.82 -5.68
CA TYR A 147 8.87 3.08 -5.87
C TYR A 147 9.67 3.17 -4.56
N ASP A 148 9.02 3.52 -3.44
CA ASP A 148 9.59 3.44 -2.10
C ASP A 148 10.19 2.05 -1.81
N LEU A 149 9.64 0.99 -2.40
CA LEU A 149 10.13 -0.38 -2.28
C LEU A 149 11.62 -0.52 -2.64
N ARG A 150 12.16 0.35 -3.50
CA ARG A 150 13.57 0.30 -3.90
C ARG A 150 14.54 0.84 -2.85
N PHE A 151 14.07 1.54 -1.82
CA PHE A 151 14.88 2.25 -0.84
C PHE A 151 14.88 1.49 0.50
N PRO A 152 15.85 0.59 0.76
CA PRO A 152 15.91 -0.17 2.01
C PRO A 152 16.00 0.74 3.25
N GLU A 153 16.61 1.90 3.13
CA GLU A 153 16.77 2.90 4.18
C GLU A 153 15.40 3.36 4.70
N TRP A 154 14.42 3.53 3.81
CA TRP A 154 13.07 3.96 4.17
C TRP A 154 12.35 2.93 5.02
N PHE A 155 12.42 1.66 4.61
CA PHE A 155 11.85 0.56 5.39
C PHE A 155 12.60 0.33 6.70
N ARG A 156 13.93 0.41 6.68
CA ARG A 156 14.75 0.27 7.89
C ARG A 156 14.44 1.36 8.89
N ARG A 157 14.27 2.61 8.44
CA ARG A 157 13.88 3.75 9.29
C ARG A 157 12.58 3.44 10.01
N MET A 158 11.53 3.08 9.26
CA MET A 158 10.21 2.76 9.82
C MET A 158 10.24 1.54 10.75
N ALA A 159 10.96 0.48 10.37
CA ALA A 159 11.11 -0.70 11.21
C ALA A 159 11.84 -0.40 12.53
N SER A 160 12.81 0.53 12.50
CA SER A 160 13.52 0.99 13.69
C SER A 160 12.62 1.82 14.62
N ASP A 161 11.61 2.50 14.06
CA ASP A 161 10.54 3.17 14.84
C ASP A 161 9.47 2.20 15.37
N GLY A 162 9.63 0.90 15.09
CA GLY A 162 8.76 -0.13 15.64
C GLY A 162 7.78 -0.73 14.64
N THR A 163 7.78 -0.32 13.37
CA THR A 163 6.90 -0.94 12.35
C THR A 163 7.14 -2.45 12.26
N GLN A 164 6.04 -3.20 12.25
CA GLN A 164 6.00 -4.67 12.19
C GLN A 164 5.16 -5.20 11.02
N LEU A 165 4.30 -4.34 10.46
CA LEU A 165 3.46 -4.63 9.30
C LEU A 165 3.60 -3.51 8.27
N PHE A 166 4.12 -3.84 7.10
CA PHE A 166 4.24 -2.91 5.98
C PHE A 166 3.11 -3.14 4.98
N PHE A 167 2.49 -2.04 4.57
CA PHE A 167 1.58 -2.02 3.42
C PHE A 167 2.26 -1.33 2.24
N LEU A 168 2.19 -1.97 1.06
CA LEU A 168 2.77 -1.46 -0.17
C LEU A 168 1.75 -1.46 -1.33
N PRO A 169 0.91 -0.41 -1.45
CA PRO A 169 0.19 -0.15 -2.68
C PRO A 169 1.14 0.16 -3.84
N ALA A 170 0.83 -0.37 -5.02
CA ALA A 170 1.66 -0.20 -6.21
C ALA A 170 0.89 -0.21 -7.54
N GLU A 171 1.43 0.51 -8.51
CA GLU A 171 1.25 0.27 -9.93
C GLU A 171 2.62 -0.14 -10.52
N TRP A 172 3.02 -1.38 -10.27
CA TRP A 172 4.31 -1.93 -10.65
C TRP A 172 4.22 -2.66 -12.01
N PRO A 173 4.91 -2.18 -13.07
CA PRO A 173 4.74 -2.73 -14.41
C PRO A 173 5.23 -4.18 -14.57
N THR A 174 4.57 -4.92 -15.47
CA THR A 174 4.83 -6.33 -15.81
C THR A 174 6.32 -6.66 -16.03
N PRO A 175 7.09 -5.87 -16.81
CA PRO A 175 8.50 -6.18 -17.06
C PRO A 175 9.38 -6.25 -15.78
N ARG A 176 8.90 -5.68 -14.67
CA ARG A 176 9.64 -5.57 -13.41
C ARG A 176 9.06 -6.46 -12.30
N LEU A 177 8.08 -7.31 -12.56
CA LEU A 177 7.51 -8.22 -11.54
C LEU A 177 8.54 -9.12 -10.84
N PRO A 178 9.61 -9.64 -11.51
CA PRO A 178 10.66 -10.36 -10.80
C PRO A 178 11.36 -9.51 -9.73
N GLN A 179 11.57 -8.21 -10.00
CA GLN A 179 12.14 -7.28 -9.02
C GLN A 179 11.17 -6.99 -7.87
N PHE A 180 9.87 -6.84 -8.18
CA PHE A 180 8.82 -6.65 -7.18
C PHE A 180 8.83 -7.76 -6.14
N ALA A 181 8.77 -9.02 -6.61
CA ALA A 181 8.85 -10.20 -5.77
C ALA A 181 10.12 -10.25 -4.90
N ALA A 182 11.29 -10.03 -5.51
CA ALA A 182 12.56 -10.11 -4.80
C ALA A 182 12.69 -9.02 -3.72
N LEU A 183 12.31 -7.78 -4.04
CA LEU A 183 12.40 -6.66 -3.10
C LEU A 183 11.41 -6.83 -1.95
N LEU A 184 10.17 -7.23 -2.21
CA LEU A 184 9.18 -7.47 -1.15
C LEU A 184 9.63 -8.55 -0.17
N THR A 185 10.12 -9.69 -0.68
CA THR A 185 10.70 -10.74 0.16
C THR A 185 11.87 -10.21 0.98
N THR A 186 12.73 -9.41 0.38
CA THR A 186 13.87 -8.80 1.08
C THR A 186 13.42 -7.87 2.21
N ARG A 187 12.41 -7.00 1.97
CA ARG A 187 11.87 -6.11 3.00
C ARG A 187 11.28 -6.85 4.19
N ALA A 188 10.59 -7.97 3.93
CA ALA A 188 10.03 -8.80 4.98
C ALA A 188 11.11 -9.44 5.86
N ILE A 189 12.12 -10.06 5.21
CA ILE A 189 13.23 -10.75 5.89
C ILE A 189 14.08 -9.75 6.68
N GLU A 190 14.56 -8.69 6.03
CA GLU A 190 15.57 -7.82 6.66
C GLU A 190 14.98 -7.03 7.83
N ASN A 191 13.68 -6.69 7.78
CA ASN A 191 12.99 -5.94 8.83
C ASN A 191 12.20 -6.84 9.80
N GLN A 192 12.18 -8.15 9.56
CA GLN A 192 11.45 -9.15 10.34
C GLN A 192 10.01 -8.69 10.61
N ALA A 193 9.32 -8.43 9.50
CA ALA A 193 8.01 -7.80 9.46
C ALA A 193 7.16 -8.47 8.38
N PHE A 194 5.85 -8.43 8.54
CA PHE A 194 4.95 -8.77 7.44
C PHE A 194 4.99 -7.68 6.38
N VAL A 195 4.92 -8.09 5.11
CA VAL A 195 4.78 -7.16 3.98
C VAL A 195 3.55 -7.56 3.17
N VAL A 196 2.63 -6.62 3.00
CA VAL A 196 1.36 -6.75 2.30
C VAL A 196 1.37 -5.81 1.11
N ALA A 197 1.54 -6.35 -0.09
CA ALA A 197 1.67 -5.54 -1.30
C ALA A 197 0.49 -5.76 -2.22
N VAL A 198 -0.16 -4.66 -2.62
CA VAL A 198 -1.28 -4.68 -3.56
C VAL A 198 -0.86 -3.94 -4.81
N ASN A 199 -0.69 -4.70 -5.89
CA ASN A 199 -0.43 -4.17 -7.21
C ASN A 199 -1.73 -4.14 -8.02
N ARG A 200 -1.87 -3.18 -8.93
CA ARG A 200 -2.95 -3.22 -9.92
C ARG A 200 -2.74 -4.29 -11.00
N VAL A 201 -3.78 -4.53 -11.78
CA VAL A 201 -3.72 -5.28 -13.05
C VAL A 201 -4.17 -4.40 -14.21
N GLY A 202 -4.19 -4.97 -15.41
CA GLY A 202 -4.67 -4.32 -16.62
C GLY A 202 -3.56 -3.54 -17.30
N GLN A 203 -3.92 -2.41 -17.91
CA GLN A 203 -3.01 -1.61 -18.71
C GLN A 203 -3.36 -0.12 -18.62
N ASP A 204 -2.36 0.73 -18.76
CA ASP A 204 -2.50 2.14 -19.09
C ASP A 204 -1.97 2.39 -20.53
N PRO A 205 -2.03 3.62 -21.08
CA PRO A 205 -1.55 3.89 -22.44
C PRO A 205 -0.09 3.54 -22.72
N GLY A 206 0.76 3.40 -21.69
CA GLY A 206 2.20 3.15 -21.81
C GLY A 206 2.74 1.92 -21.08
N ASN A 207 1.95 1.25 -20.23
CA ASN A 207 2.39 0.18 -19.35
C ASN A 207 1.35 -0.93 -19.20
N ASP A 208 1.82 -2.16 -19.17
CA ASP A 208 1.06 -3.33 -18.73
C ASP A 208 1.33 -3.63 -17.26
N PHE A 209 0.29 -4.04 -16.54
CA PHE A 209 0.36 -4.41 -15.12
C PHE A 209 -0.16 -5.84 -14.92
N GLY A 210 0.72 -6.73 -14.49
CA GLY A 210 0.42 -8.16 -14.31
C GLY A 210 0.06 -8.54 -12.88
N GLY A 211 -0.31 -7.58 -12.02
CA GLY A 211 -0.74 -7.88 -10.66
C GLY A 211 0.36 -8.50 -9.80
N GLN A 212 0.15 -9.75 -9.38
CA GLN A 212 0.98 -10.46 -8.41
C GLN A 212 1.02 -9.79 -7.03
N SER A 213 -0.11 -9.22 -6.61
CA SER A 213 -0.34 -8.81 -5.23
C SER A 213 -0.06 -9.97 -4.28
N GLN A 214 0.58 -9.70 -3.14
CA GLN A 214 1.13 -10.77 -2.29
C GLN A 214 1.28 -10.37 -0.83
N VAL A 215 1.28 -11.39 0.03
CA VAL A 215 1.58 -11.28 1.47
C VAL A 215 2.77 -12.15 1.80
N ILE A 216 3.74 -11.58 2.50
CA ILE A 216 5.00 -12.24 2.87
C ILE A 216 5.17 -12.15 4.38
N ASP A 217 5.55 -13.26 5.00
CA ASP A 217 5.81 -13.34 6.44
C ASP A 217 7.22 -12.86 6.82
N PRO A 218 7.51 -12.66 8.11
CA PRO A 218 8.82 -12.20 8.60
C PRO A 218 10.01 -13.10 8.24
N PHE A 219 9.78 -14.35 7.83
CA PHE A 219 10.81 -15.29 7.38
C PHE A 219 10.98 -15.29 5.85
N GLY A 220 10.21 -14.47 5.14
CA GLY A 220 10.26 -14.34 3.68
C GLY A 220 9.39 -15.36 2.94
N LYS A 221 8.60 -16.16 3.64
CA LYS A 221 7.67 -17.10 3.00
C LYS A 221 6.45 -16.33 2.50
N ARG A 222 6.07 -16.61 1.26
CA ARG A 222 4.86 -16.07 0.64
C ARG A 222 3.64 -16.83 1.15
N LEU A 223 2.72 -16.10 1.77
CA LEU A 223 1.47 -16.65 2.33
C LEU A 223 0.32 -16.57 1.33
N LEU A 224 0.33 -15.56 0.46
CA LEU A 224 -0.63 -15.36 -0.61
C LEU A 224 0.09 -14.73 -1.81
N GLN A 225 -0.29 -15.14 -3.02
CA GLN A 225 0.05 -14.47 -4.27
C GLN A 225 -1.15 -14.56 -5.21
N LEU A 226 -1.55 -13.45 -5.78
CA LEU A 226 -2.58 -13.39 -6.81
C LEU A 226 -1.96 -13.57 -8.20
N ASP A 227 -2.79 -13.93 -9.16
CA ASP A 227 -2.39 -14.03 -10.57
C ASP A 227 -2.41 -12.64 -11.23
N ASP A 228 -2.61 -12.59 -12.55
CA ASP A 228 -2.67 -11.39 -13.37
C ASP A 228 -4.11 -10.90 -13.63
N GLN A 229 -5.11 -11.43 -12.93
CA GLN A 229 -6.52 -11.06 -13.10
C GLN A 229 -7.01 -10.09 -12.01
N PRO A 230 -8.07 -9.30 -12.28
CA PRO A 230 -8.73 -8.52 -11.25
C PRO A 230 -9.41 -9.45 -10.24
N GLN A 231 -9.05 -9.34 -8.96
CA GLN A 231 -9.64 -10.13 -7.88
C GLN A 231 -9.31 -9.56 -6.49
N VAL A 232 -10.18 -9.86 -5.51
CA VAL A 232 -9.91 -9.60 -4.09
C VAL A 232 -9.40 -10.88 -3.43
N GLY A 233 -8.10 -10.98 -3.19
CA GLY A 233 -7.48 -12.10 -2.46
C GLY A 233 -7.63 -11.95 -0.95
N VAL A 234 -7.78 -13.04 -0.19
CA VAL A 234 -7.85 -12.98 1.29
C VAL A 234 -6.92 -13.98 1.94
N VAL A 235 -6.23 -13.55 2.99
CA VAL A 235 -5.35 -14.40 3.82
C VAL A 235 -5.37 -13.95 5.28
N THR A 236 -5.38 -14.91 6.21
CA THR A 236 -5.22 -14.64 7.64
C THR A 236 -3.75 -14.84 8.01
N ILE A 237 -3.16 -13.82 8.63
CA ILE A 237 -1.78 -13.85 9.13
C ILE A 237 -1.76 -14.04 10.66
N ASP A 238 -0.72 -14.71 11.15
CA ASP A 238 -0.44 -14.87 12.58
C ASP A 238 0.66 -13.91 13.00
N LEU A 239 0.30 -12.87 13.75
CA LEU A 239 1.20 -11.79 14.14
C LEU A 239 2.24 -12.25 15.17
N ASP A 240 2.01 -13.37 15.86
CA ASP A 240 2.98 -13.94 16.81
C ASP A 240 4.30 -14.35 16.10
N GLN A 241 4.27 -14.57 14.78
CA GLN A 241 5.46 -14.87 13.97
C GLN A 241 6.49 -13.74 13.94
N ILE A 242 6.09 -12.48 14.15
CA ILE A 242 7.01 -11.34 14.22
C ILE A 242 7.95 -11.50 15.42
N ALA A 243 7.37 -11.79 16.59
CA ALA A 243 8.13 -11.99 17.82
C ALA A 243 9.06 -13.20 17.71
N ALA A 244 8.56 -14.31 17.13
CA ALA A 244 9.37 -15.50 16.88
C ALA A 244 10.58 -15.22 15.99
N ALA A 245 10.39 -14.51 14.86
CA ALA A 245 11.48 -14.14 13.96
C ALA A 245 12.54 -13.28 14.66
N ARG A 246 12.10 -12.23 15.36
CA ARG A 246 12.98 -11.29 16.08
C ARG A 246 13.72 -11.94 17.26
N GLN A 247 13.12 -12.95 17.91
CA GLN A 247 13.79 -13.73 18.95
C GLN A 247 14.85 -14.68 18.36
N GLN A 248 14.55 -15.33 17.24
CA GLN A 248 15.45 -16.29 16.62
C GLN A 248 16.68 -15.63 15.98
N ILE A 249 16.50 -14.47 15.34
CA ILE A 249 17.58 -13.70 14.71
C ILE A 249 17.44 -12.24 15.17
N PRO A 250 18.15 -11.80 16.22
CA PRO A 250 17.92 -10.47 16.83
C PRO A 250 18.60 -9.34 16.05
N VAL A 251 18.30 -9.20 14.75
CA VAL A 251 19.02 -8.32 13.83
C VAL A 251 19.07 -6.88 14.32
N PHE A 252 18.02 -6.37 14.96
CA PHE A 252 17.96 -4.99 15.47
C PHE A 252 18.91 -4.74 16.64
N THR A 253 19.15 -5.76 17.47
CA THR A 253 20.11 -5.70 18.58
C THR A 253 21.55 -5.78 18.07
N ASP A 254 21.78 -6.59 17.03
CA ASP A 254 23.11 -6.85 16.47
C ASP A 254 23.63 -5.71 15.56
N ARG A 255 22.81 -4.68 15.32
CA ARG A 255 23.19 -3.51 14.51
C ARG A 255 24.32 -2.72 15.14
N ARG A 256 25.15 -2.13 14.29
CA ARG A 256 26.31 -1.29 14.64
C ARG A 256 26.08 0.14 14.16
N LEU A 257 25.13 0.84 14.80
CA LEU A 257 24.68 2.20 14.41
C LEU A 257 25.76 3.27 14.50
N GLU A 258 26.87 3.00 15.18
CA GLU A 258 28.04 3.87 15.19
C GLU A 258 28.85 3.80 13.89
N LEU A 259 28.60 2.78 13.05
CA LEU A 259 29.25 2.62 11.75
C LEU A 259 28.40 3.13 10.58
N TYR A 260 27.08 3.29 10.76
CA TYR A 260 26.13 3.72 9.73
C TYR A 260 24.88 4.38 10.31
#